data_AF-A0A8B6DQB8-F1
#
_entry.id   AF-A0A8B6DQB8-F1
#
_cell.length_a   1.000
_cell.length_b   1.000
_cell.length_c   1.000
_cell.angle_alpha   90.00
_cell.angle_beta   90.00
_cell.angle_gamma   90.00
#
_symmetry.space_group_name_H-M   'P 1'
#
loop_
_entity.id
_entity.type
_entity.pdbx_description
1 polymer ?
#
loop_
_entity_poly.entity_id
_entity_poly.type
_entity_poly.pdbx_seq_one_letter_code
_entity_poly.pdbx_strand_id
1 'polypeptide(L)'
;MQSTMFIQFLVLLSIYNGFQAASIPQVAKSPLTICAFNIQVFGVTKMDKPEVVDILIDILIFCDLTLVQEIRDASDTAFNELKAKANEQM
;
A
#
# COMPACT_ATOMS: atom_id res chain seq x y z
N MET A 1 -49.49 -11.56 26.50
CA MET A 1 -48.90 -11.53 25.13
C MET A 1 -48.71 -10.12 24.55
N GLN A 2 -48.92 -9.03 25.31
CA GLN A 2 -48.63 -7.65 24.84
C GLN A 2 -47.33 -7.04 25.40
N SER A 3 -46.78 -7.59 26.48
CA SER A 3 -45.56 -7.04 27.12
C SER A 3 -44.27 -7.35 26.35
N THR A 4 -44.17 -8.51 25.69
CA THR A 4 -42.99 -8.89 24.88
C THR A 4 -42.84 -8.03 23.61
N MET A 5 -43.95 -7.58 23.03
CA MET A 5 -43.98 -6.76 21.82
C MET A 5 -43.47 -5.33 22.07
N PHE A 6 -43.69 -4.80 23.28
CA PHE A 6 -43.23 -3.46 23.67
C PHE A 6 -41.70 -3.41 23.88
N ILE A 7 -41.12 -4.49 24.40
CA ILE A 7 -39.67 -4.60 24.60
C ILE A 7 -38.94 -4.75 23.25
N GLN A 8 -39.50 -5.52 22.31
CA GLN A 8 -38.93 -5.60 20.95
C GLN A 8 -38.96 -4.26 20.20
N PHE A 9 -40.01 -3.46 20.39
CA PHE A 9 -40.14 -2.13 19.78
C PHE A 9 -39.12 -1.13 20.34
N LEU A 10 -38.87 -1.17 21.66
CA LEU A 10 -37.86 -0.32 22.31
C LEU A 10 -36.42 -0.70 21.94
N VAL A 11 -36.12 -2.00 21.78
CA VAL A 11 -34.79 -2.46 21.32
C VAL A 11 -34.55 -1.99 19.88
N LEU A 12 -35.54 -2.12 18.98
CA LEU A 12 -35.45 -1.62 17.61
C LEU A 12 -35.28 -0.09 17.55
N LEU A 13 -35.94 0.67 18.42
CA LEU A 13 -35.74 2.13 18.51
C LEU A 13 -34.35 2.51 19.05
N SER A 14 -33.79 1.72 19.97
CA SER A 14 -32.44 1.99 20.50
C SER A 14 -31.35 1.74 19.46
N ILE A 15 -31.56 0.78 18.55
CA ILE A 15 -30.66 0.53 17.40
C ILE A 15 -30.82 1.64 16.35
N TYR A 16 -32.05 2.12 16.09
CA TYR A 16 -32.30 3.20 15.14
C TYR A 16 -31.70 4.54 15.61
N ASN A 17 -31.83 4.89 16.89
CA ASN A 17 -31.29 6.15 17.43
C ASN A 17 -29.82 6.07 17.84
N GLY A 18 -29.30 4.86 18.13
CA GLY A 18 -27.91 4.62 18.49
C GLY A 18 -26.95 4.50 17.30
N PHE A 19 -27.48 4.32 16.09
CA PHE A 19 -26.71 4.36 14.84
C PHE A 19 -26.86 5.71 14.13
N GLN A 20 -26.88 6.82 14.87
CA GLN A 20 -26.23 8.01 14.35
C GLN A 20 -24.76 7.85 14.68
N ALA A 21 -24.07 7.03 13.87
CA ALA A 21 -22.63 7.15 13.77
C ALA A 21 -22.40 8.62 13.46
N ALA A 22 -21.91 9.37 14.47
CA ALA A 22 -21.34 10.68 14.26
C ALA A 22 -20.52 10.54 12.99
N SER A 23 -20.83 11.36 11.98
CA SER A 23 -20.14 11.31 10.69
C SER A 23 -18.66 11.45 11.00
N ILE A 24 -17.96 10.31 11.11
CA ILE A 24 -16.51 10.30 11.18
C ILE A 24 -16.15 11.01 9.89
N PRO A 25 -15.47 12.17 9.96
CA PRO A 25 -15.04 12.82 8.75
C PRO A 25 -14.31 11.74 7.96
N GLN A 26 -14.85 11.36 6.80
CA GLN A 26 -14.05 10.58 5.86
C GLN A 26 -12.92 11.53 5.49
N VAL A 27 -11.81 11.45 6.21
CA VAL A 27 -10.53 11.91 5.72
C VAL A 27 -10.42 11.17 4.39
N ALA A 28 -10.53 11.92 3.29
CA ALA A 28 -10.38 11.36 1.95
C ALA A 28 -9.04 10.63 1.95
N LYS A 29 -9.08 9.31 2.14
CA LYS A 29 -7.88 8.50 2.23
C LYS A 29 -7.46 8.32 0.79
N SER A 30 -6.34 8.93 0.40
CA SER A 30 -5.73 8.65 -0.89
C SER A 30 -5.63 7.13 -1.06
N PRO A 31 -6.04 6.58 -2.22
CA PRO A 31 -5.89 5.16 -2.45
C PRO A 31 -4.41 4.80 -2.34
N LEU A 32 -4.12 3.76 -1.56
CA LEU A 32 -2.76 3.25 -1.41
C LEU A 32 -2.39 2.47 -2.67
N THR A 33 -1.33 2.89 -3.36
CA THR A 33 -0.86 2.23 -4.58
C THR A 33 0.21 1.20 -4.23
N ILE A 34 -0.03 -0.07 -4.59
CA ILE A 34 0.88 -1.18 -4.32
C ILE A 34 1.28 -1.84 -5.64
N CYS A 35 2.57 -2.08 -5.82
CA CYS A 35 3.13 -2.66 -7.03
C CYS A 35 3.96 -3.90 -6.71
N ALA A 36 3.94 -4.87 -7.62
CA ALA A 36 4.81 -6.05 -7.55
C ALA A 36 5.54 -6.17 -8.88
N PHE A 37 6.86 -6.10 -8.83
CA PHE A 37 7.71 -6.07 -10.01
C PHE A 37 8.78 -7.13 -9.91
N ASN A 38 8.77 -8.07 -10.86
CA ASN A 38 9.88 -8.98 -11.05
C ASN A 38 10.89 -8.31 -12.00
N ILE A 39 12.05 -7.95 -11.46
CA ILE A 39 13.16 -7.44 -12.25
C ILE A 39 14.02 -8.65 -12.65
N GLN A 40 13.72 -9.23 -13.80
CA GLN A 40 14.40 -10.43 -14.31
C GLN A 40 15.92 -10.33 -14.14
N VAL A 41 16.51 -11.27 -13.41
CA VAL A 41 17.94 -11.33 -13.08
C VAL A 41 18.49 -9.96 -12.63
N PHE A 42 17.92 -9.39 -11.56
CA PHE A 42 18.42 -8.15 -10.99
C PHE A 42 19.72 -8.38 -10.21
N GLY A 43 20.75 -7.59 -10.51
CA GLY A 43 22.06 -7.66 -9.86
C GLY A 43 23.01 -6.63 -10.47
N VAL A 44 24.30 -6.77 -10.15
CA VAL A 44 25.36 -5.80 -10.54
C VAL A 44 25.35 -5.45 -12.03
N THR A 45 25.23 -6.43 -12.92
CA THR A 45 25.23 -6.20 -14.39
C THR A 45 24.03 -5.38 -14.88
N LYS A 46 22.89 -5.38 -14.15
CA LYS A 46 21.76 -4.51 -14.46
C LYS A 46 21.94 -3.12 -13.88
N MET A 47 22.63 -2.97 -12.75
CA MET A 47 22.98 -1.67 -12.17
C MET A 47 24.02 -0.90 -13.00
N ASP A 48 24.87 -1.60 -13.74
CA ASP A 48 25.85 -1.00 -14.66
C ASP A 48 25.23 -0.33 -15.91
N LYS A 49 23.90 -0.35 -16.04
CA LYS A 49 23.14 0.20 -17.18
C LYS A 49 22.30 1.40 -16.72
N PRO A 50 22.82 2.63 -16.81
CA PRO A 50 22.13 3.82 -16.29
C PRO A 50 20.71 3.97 -16.83
N GLU A 51 20.51 3.71 -18.13
CA GLU A 51 19.20 3.80 -18.78
C GLU A 51 18.18 2.81 -18.22
N VAL A 52 18.64 1.65 -17.74
CA VAL A 52 17.78 0.67 -17.08
C VAL A 52 17.48 1.12 -15.66
N VAL A 53 18.49 1.60 -14.94
CA VAL A 53 18.35 2.08 -13.55
C VAL A 53 17.37 3.25 -13.46
N ASP A 54 17.42 4.19 -14.40
CA ASP A 54 16.50 5.32 -14.46
C ASP A 54 15.05 4.85 -14.58
N ILE A 55 14.78 3.91 -15.49
CA ILE A 55 13.44 3.30 -15.65
C ILE A 55 13.01 2.54 -14.38
N LEU A 56 13.95 1.84 -13.72
CA LEU A 56 13.64 1.14 -12.47
C LEU A 56 13.23 2.13 -11.37
N ILE A 57 13.92 3.26 -11.25
CA ILE A 57 13.59 4.30 -10.27
C ILE A 57 12.20 4.88 -10.55
N ASP A 58 11.90 5.23 -11.80
CA ASP A 58 10.58 5.75 -12.20
C ASP A 58 9.45 4.79 -11.79
N ILE A 59 9.66 3.48 -11.94
CA ILE A 59 8.69 2.45 -11.52
C ILE A 59 8.59 2.37 -9.99
N LEU A 60 9.72 2.44 -9.27
CA LEU A 60 9.75 2.30 -7.82
C LEU A 60 9.08 3.46 -7.09
N ILE A 61 9.24 4.70 -7.59
CA ILE A 61 8.65 5.90 -6.97
C ILE A 61 7.17 6.10 -7.32
N PHE A 62 6.65 5.36 -8.30
CA PHE A 62 5.26 5.46 -8.74
C PHE A 62 4.26 4.94 -7.68
N CYS A 63 4.66 3.99 -6.84
CA CYS A 63 3.79 3.30 -5.90
C CYS A 63 4.21 3.57 -4.46
N ASP A 64 3.24 3.69 -3.55
CA ASP A 64 3.50 3.87 -2.11
C ASP A 64 4.23 2.66 -1.50
N LEU A 65 4.02 1.46 -2.06
CA LEU A 65 4.70 0.24 -1.66
C LEU A 65 5.01 -0.63 -2.88
N THR A 66 6.28 -0.99 -3.05
CA THR A 66 6.72 -1.85 -4.15
C THR A 66 7.40 -3.12 -3.66
N LEU A 67 6.93 -4.28 -4.12
CA LEU A 67 7.58 -5.58 -3.95
C LEU A 67 8.50 -5.85 -5.14
N VAL A 68 9.81 -5.93 -4.90
CA VAL A 68 10.81 -6.32 -5.91
C VAL A 68 11.12 -7.81 -5.78
N GLN A 69 11.09 -8.53 -6.91
CA GLN A 69 11.37 -9.97 -6.99
C GLN A 69 12.56 -10.24 -7.91
N GLU A 70 13.13 -11.44 -7.77
CA GLU A 70 14.25 -11.94 -8.57
C GLU A 70 15.56 -11.15 -8.40
N ILE A 71 15.80 -10.68 -7.17
CA ILE A 71 17.10 -10.17 -6.75
C ILE A 71 18.09 -11.35 -6.74
N ARG A 72 19.00 -11.34 -7.73
CA ARG A 72 20.11 -12.29 -7.88
C ARG A 72 21.42 -11.56 -7.65
N ASP A 73 21.57 -11.05 -6.45
CA ASP A 73 22.77 -10.37 -5.99
C ASP A 73 23.23 -10.99 -4.67
N ALA A 74 24.24 -11.85 -4.74
CA ALA A 74 24.81 -12.49 -3.56
C ALA A 74 25.62 -11.52 -2.68
N SER A 75 26.05 -10.39 -3.24
CA SER A 75 26.81 -9.35 -2.53
C SER A 75 25.94 -8.34 -1.81
N ASP A 76 24.63 -8.32 -2.07
CA ASP A 76 23.68 -7.33 -1.54
C ASP A 76 24.11 -5.87 -1.79
N THR A 77 24.83 -5.60 -2.88
CA THR A 77 25.31 -4.25 -3.22
C THR A 77 24.38 -3.55 -4.20
N ALA A 78 23.92 -4.26 -5.23
CA ALA A 78 23.11 -3.71 -6.31
C ALA A 78 21.74 -3.21 -5.82
N PHE A 79 21.10 -3.95 -4.90
CA PHE A 79 19.81 -3.52 -4.34
C PHE A 79 19.96 -2.30 -3.42
N ASN A 80 21.01 -2.27 -2.61
CA ASN A 80 21.31 -1.14 -1.73
C ASN A 80 21.66 0.13 -2.54
N GLU A 81 22.38 -0.01 -3.65
CA GLU A 81 22.65 1.10 -4.56
C GLU A 81 21.37 1.61 -5.24
N LEU A 82 20.51 0.72 -5.75
CA LEU A 82 19.22 1.11 -6.33
C LEU A 82 18.35 1.88 -5.33
N LYS A 83 18.28 1.39 -4.09
CA LYS A 83 17.56 2.06 -3.00
C LYS A 83 18.14 3.44 -2.68
N ALA A 84 19.46 3.58 -2.65
CA ALA A 84 20.11 4.86 -2.42
C ALA A 84 19.74 5.87 -3.51
N LYS A 85 19.82 5.47 -4.78
CA LYS A 85 19.44 6.32 -5.93
C LYS A 85 17.96 6.69 -5.92
N ALA A 86 17.07 5.74 -5.57
CA ALA A 86 15.64 6.03 -5.47
C ALA A 86 15.36 7.07 -4.36
N ASN A 87 16.01 6.95 -3.20
CA ASN A 87 15.86 7.90 -2.10
C ASN A 87 16.42 9.29 -2.41
N GLU A 88 17.37 9.42 -3.33
CA GLU A 88 17.87 10.72 -3.79
C GLU A 88 16.85 11.46 -4.68
N GLN A 89 15.88 10.74 -5.25
CA GLN A 89 14.84 11.30 -6.12
C GLN A 89 13.50 11.54 -5.42
N MET A 90 13.33 11.08 -4.17
CA MET A 90 12.15 11.30 -3.33
C MET A 90 12.30 12.55 -2.44
#